data_AF-A0A7X3HEN9-F1
#
_entry.id   AF-A0A7X3HEN9-F1
#
_cell.length_a   1.000
_cell.length_b   1.000
_cell.length_c   1.000
_cell.angle_alpha   90.00
_cell.angle_beta   90.00
_cell.angle_gamma   90.00
#
_symmetry.space_group_name_H-M   'P 1'
#
loop_
_entity.id
_entity.type
_entity.pdbx_description
1 polymer ?
#
loop_
_entity_poly.entity_id
_entity_poly.type
_entity_poly.pdbx_seq_one_letter_code
_entity_poly.pdbx_strand_id
1 'polypeptide(L)'
;DKEGNEISLLDVIETEPVEVVKNYSLKQDIDYLYQLIPKILSQREQEIITLRYGLYGKEEMTQREIAKRLNISRSYVSRIEKNALLKLREHF
;
A
#
# COMPACT_ATOMS: atom_id res chain seq x y z
N ASP A 1 38.77 37.94 18.61
CA ASP A 1 37.65 37.08 19.02
C ASP A 1 36.57 37.16 17.96
N LYS A 2 36.41 36.18 17.05
CA LYS A 2 36.12 34.75 17.28
C LYS A 2 35.00 34.67 18.32
N GLU A 3 33.77 34.38 17.98
CA GLU A 3 33.35 33.09 17.42
C GLU A 3 32.19 33.27 16.44
N GLY A 4 32.35 32.67 15.26
CA GLY A 4 31.24 32.43 14.35
C GLY A 4 30.28 31.45 15.00
N ASN A 5 29.01 31.83 15.08
CA ASN A 5 27.96 30.88 15.40
C ASN A 5 27.77 29.99 14.17
N GLU A 6 28.59 28.95 14.05
CA GLU A 6 28.35 27.84 13.14
C GLU A 6 27.04 27.20 13.58
N ILE A 7 25.95 27.51 12.89
CA ILE A 7 24.75 26.68 12.96
C ILE A 7 25.14 25.35 12.33
N SER A 8 25.54 24.39 13.16
CA SER A 8 25.90 23.06 12.74
C SER A 8 24.63 22.35 12.27
N LEU A 9 24.66 21.78 11.06
CA LEU A 9 23.58 20.96 10.47
C LEU A 9 23.19 19.75 11.35
N LEU A 10 23.92 19.48 12.42
CA LEU A 10 23.63 18.47 13.44
C LEU A 10 22.45 18.84 14.36
N ASP A 11 22.08 20.12 14.48
CA ASP A 11 20.96 20.56 15.35
C ASP A 11 19.58 20.43 14.68
N VAL A 12 19.49 19.94 13.43
CA VAL A 12 18.25 19.96 12.63
C VAL A 12 17.58 18.59 12.47
N ILE A 13 18.19 17.49 12.94
CA ILE A 13 17.65 16.15 12.68
C ILE A 13 17.67 15.29 13.95
N GLU A 14 16.89 15.69 14.96
CA GLU A 14 16.35 14.75 15.95
C GLU A 14 15.11 14.06 15.36
N THR A 15 15.24 13.35 14.24
CA THR A 15 14.28 12.28 13.94
C THR A 15 14.73 11.07 14.73
N GLU A 16 13.90 10.60 15.67
CA GLU A 16 14.21 9.43 16.48
C GLU A 16 14.64 8.27 15.56
N PRO A 17 15.79 7.62 15.79
CA PRO A 17 16.31 6.54 14.93
C PRO A 17 15.29 5.43 14.66
N VAL A 18 14.35 5.22 15.59
CA VAL A 18 13.23 4.27 15.50
C VAL A 18 12.30 4.61 14.33
N GLU A 19 12.03 5.88 14.08
CA GLU A 19 11.15 6.35 13.02
C GLU A 19 11.77 6.08 11.64
N VAL A 20 13.09 6.30 11.51
CA VAL A 20 13.85 6.05 10.27
C VAL A 20 13.83 4.56 9.91
N VAL A 21 14.11 3.68 10.88
CA VAL A 21 14.10 2.22 10.66
C VAL A 21 12.71 1.71 10.31
N LYS A 22 11.67 2.22 11.00
CA LYS A 22 10.27 1.85 10.73
C LYS A 22 9.83 2.27 9.33
N ASN A 23 10.20 3.47 8.90
CA ASN A 23 9.89 3.98 7.56
C ASN A 23 10.59 3.16 6.46
N TYR A 24 11.82 2.72 6.73
CA TYR A 24 12.54 1.84 5.81
C TYR A 24 11.86 0.47 5.67
N SER A 25 11.50 -0.17 6.78
CA SER A 25 10.77 -1.45 6.78
C SER A 25 9.44 -1.34 6.03
N LEU A 26 8.67 -0.29 6.31
CA LEU A 26 7.39 -0.06 5.65
C LEU A 26 7.54 0.08 4.13
N LYS A 27 8.58 0.78 3.67
CA LYS A 27 8.85 0.91 2.24
C LYS A 27 9.13 -0.45 1.60
N GLN A 28 9.94 -1.29 2.25
CA GLN A 28 10.23 -2.64 1.76
C GLN A 28 8.96 -3.51 1.71
N ASP A 29 8.11 -3.44 2.74
CA ASP A 29 6.84 -4.17 2.80
C ASP A 29 5.90 -3.76 1.66
N ILE A 30 5.82 -2.45 1.38
CA ILE A 30 5.03 -1.91 0.27
C ILE A 30 5.58 -2.41 -1.08
N ASP A 31 6.89 -2.29 -1.31
CA ASP A 31 7.53 -2.74 -2.55
C ASP A 31 7.31 -4.24 -2.76
N TYR A 32 7.42 -5.05 -1.70
CA TYR A 32 7.17 -6.48 -1.74
C TYR A 32 5.70 -6.81 -2.06
N LEU A 33 4.74 -6.10 -1.44
CA LEU A 33 3.31 -6.26 -1.73
C LEU A 33 3.02 -6.01 -3.22
N TYR A 34 3.57 -4.92 -3.77
CA TYR A 34 3.40 -4.58 -5.19
C TYR A 34 4.00 -5.64 -6.12
N GLN A 35 5.06 -6.34 -5.72
CA GLN A 35 5.60 -7.48 -6.46
C GLN A 35 4.74 -8.74 -6.36
N LEU A 36 4.07 -8.97 -5.22
CA LEU A 36 3.22 -10.15 -5.00
C LEU A 36 1.89 -10.07 -5.74
N ILE A 37 1.26 -8.88 -5.78
CA ILE A 37 -0.05 -8.67 -6.41
C ILE A 37 -0.14 -9.32 -7.81
N PRO A 38 0.72 -9.00 -8.79
CA PRO A 38 0.63 -9.57 -10.14
C PRO A 38 1.06 -11.04 -10.23
N LYS A 39 1.79 -11.56 -9.24
CA LYS A 39 2.27 -12.96 -9.22
C LYS A 39 1.22 -13.92 -8.65
N ILE A 40 0.46 -13.47 -7.66
CA ILE A 40 -0.42 -14.32 -6.85
C ILE A 40 -1.89 -14.12 -7.21
N LEU A 41 -2.30 -12.90 -7.55
CA LEU A 41 -3.69 -12.61 -7.86
C LEU A 41 -3.98 -12.86 -9.34
N SER A 42 -5.16 -13.41 -9.61
CA SER A 42 -5.72 -13.42 -10.96
C SER A 42 -6.01 -12.00 -11.43
N GLN A 43 -6.13 -11.80 -12.75
CA GLN A 43 -6.45 -10.50 -13.34
C GLN A 43 -7.70 -9.86 -12.72
N ARG A 44 -8.73 -10.66 -12.44
CA ARG A 44 -9.99 -10.18 -11.83
C ARG A 44 -9.82 -9.80 -10.36
N GLU A 45 -9.03 -10.55 -9.60
CA GLU A 45 -8.68 -10.21 -8.22
C GLU A 45 -7.84 -8.94 -8.17
N GLN A 46 -6.83 -8.82 -9.03
CA GLN A 46 -5.99 -7.63 -9.15
C GLN A 46 -6.81 -6.40 -9.53
N GLU A 47 -7.72 -6.49 -10.49
CA GLU A 47 -8.63 -5.40 -10.87
C GLU A 47 -9.45 -4.92 -9.67
N ILE A 48 -10.07 -5.86 -8.93
CA ILE A 48 -10.91 -5.52 -7.78
C ILE A 48 -10.09 -4.91 -6.65
N ILE A 49 -8.92 -5.48 -6.31
CA ILE A 49 -8.04 -4.96 -5.25
C ILE A 49 -7.48 -3.59 -5.62
N THR A 50 -7.09 -3.40 -6.88
CA THR A 50 -6.61 -2.12 -7.40
C THR A 50 -7.66 -1.03 -7.23
N LEU A 51 -8.90 -1.29 -7.67
CA LEU A 51 -10.00 -0.34 -7.51
C LEU A 51 -10.40 -0.17 -6.04
N ARG A 52 -10.35 -1.23 -5.23
CA ARG A 52 -10.82 -1.18 -3.83
C ARG A 52 -9.95 -0.28 -2.95
N TYR A 53 -8.64 -0.27 -3.20
CA TYR A 53 -7.65 0.41 -2.36
C TYR A 53 -6.89 1.54 -3.08
N GLY A 54 -7.31 1.90 -4.30
CA GLY A 54 -6.70 2.98 -5.05
C GLY A 54 -5.24 2.72 -5.47
N LEU A 55 -4.90 1.46 -5.74
CA LEU A 55 -3.54 1.10 -6.12
C LEU A 55 -3.21 1.61 -7.52
N TYR A 56 -1.93 1.76 -7.83
CA TYR A 56 -1.44 2.19 -9.15
C TYR A 56 -2.06 3.52 -9.62
N GLY A 57 -2.30 4.45 -8.69
CA GLY A 57 -2.86 5.77 -8.98
C GLY A 57 -4.33 5.76 -9.39
N LYS A 58 -5.09 4.71 -9.05
CA LYS A 58 -6.55 4.69 -9.19
C LYS A 58 -7.20 5.32 -7.95
N GLU A 59 -8.41 5.86 -8.13
CA GLU A 59 -9.25 6.24 -7.00
C GLU A 59 -9.82 4.99 -6.34
N GLU A 60 -9.87 4.98 -5.01
CA GLU A 60 -10.52 3.93 -4.26
C GLU A 60 -12.03 3.91 -4.49
N MET A 61 -12.59 2.72 -4.61
CA MET A 61 -14.00 2.49 -4.84
C MET A 61 -14.55 1.53 -3.78
N THR A 62 -15.79 1.75 -3.37
CA THR A 62 -16.52 0.79 -2.54
C THR A 62 -16.87 -0.47 -3.33
N GLN A 63 -17.11 -1.58 -2.63
CA GLN A 63 -17.56 -2.82 -3.28
C GLN A 63 -18.85 -2.63 -4.08
N ARG A 64 -19.74 -1.70 -3.68
CA ARG A 64 -20.98 -1.40 -4.41
C ARG A 64 -20.70 -0.69 -5.72
N GLU A 65 -19.77 0.25 -5.74
CA GLU A 65 -19.38 0.98 -6.95
C GLU A 65 -18.62 0.07 -7.91
N ILE A 66 -17.70 -0.75 -7.41
CA ILE A 66 -17.01 -1.78 -8.19
C ILE A 66 -18.03 -2.76 -8.80
N ALA A 67 -18.99 -3.23 -8.01
CA ALA A 67 -20.04 -4.13 -8.48
C ALA A 67 -20.85 -3.54 -9.64
N LYS A 68 -21.27 -2.26 -9.50
CA LYS A 68 -21.96 -1.53 -10.57
C LYS A 68 -21.08 -1.40 -11.82
N ARG A 69 -19.82 -0.98 -11.65
CA ARG A 69 -18.85 -0.79 -12.75
C ARG A 69 -18.60 -2.07 -13.52
N LEU A 70 -18.47 -3.19 -12.81
CA LEU A 70 -18.14 -4.49 -13.38
C LEU A 70 -19.36 -5.34 -13.76
N ASN A 71 -20.57 -4.79 -13.61
CA ASN A 71 -21.86 -5.44 -13.85
C ASN A 71 -21.98 -6.83 -13.18
N ILE A 72 -21.61 -6.90 -11.90
CA ILE A 72 -21.71 -8.11 -11.06
C ILE A 72 -22.32 -7.78 -9.70
N SER A 73 -22.69 -8.79 -8.92
CA SER A 73 -23.24 -8.55 -7.58
C SER A 73 -22.17 -8.05 -6.60
N ARG A 74 -22.57 -7.17 -5.67
CA ARG A 74 -21.71 -6.74 -4.55
C ARG A 74 -21.19 -7.91 -3.72
N SER A 75 -22.03 -8.94 -3.53
CA SER A 75 -21.62 -10.16 -2.82
C SER A 75 -20.50 -10.88 -3.57
N TYR A 76 -20.54 -10.90 -4.90
CA TYR A 76 -19.46 -11.49 -5.68
C TYR A 76 -18.15 -10.70 -5.56
N VAL A 77 -18.19 -9.38 -5.65
CA VAL A 77 -17.03 -8.52 -5.38
C VAL A 77 -16.45 -8.80 -3.99
N SER A 78 -17.31 -8.86 -2.97
CA SER A 78 -16.87 -9.14 -1.60
C SER A 78 -16.19 -10.50 -1.45
N ARG A 79 -16.65 -11.53 -2.15
CA ARG A 79 -16.01 -12.85 -2.13
C ARG A 79 -14.64 -12.81 -2.80
N ILE A 80 -14.52 -12.12 -3.94
CA ILE A 80 -13.25 -11.99 -4.65
C ILE A 80 -12.25 -11.20 -3.80
N GLU A 81 -12.64 -10.07 -3.22
CA GLU A 81 -11.78 -9.28 -2.32
C GLU A 81 -11.29 -10.13 -1.15
N LYS A 82 -12.20 -10.85 -0.47
CA LYS A 82 -11.83 -11.73 0.65
C LYS A 82 -10.80 -12.78 0.23
N ASN A 83 -11.00 -13.45 -0.92
CA ASN A 83 -10.08 -14.48 -1.41
C ASN A 83 -8.72 -13.89 -1.79
N ALA A 84 -8.70 -12.74 -2.45
CA ALA A 84 -7.47 -12.05 -2.84
C ALA A 84 -6.64 -11.63 -1.61
N LEU A 85 -7.29 -11.08 -0.58
CA LEU A 85 -6.61 -10.71 0.67
C LEU A 85 -6.06 -11.92 1.41
N LEU A 86 -6.79 -13.05 1.41
CA LEU A 86 -6.30 -14.30 1.99
C LEU A 86 -5.05 -14.80 1.26
N LYS A 87 -5.07 -14.83 -0.07
CA LYS A 87 -3.92 -15.23 -0.88
C LYS A 87 -2.70 -14.36 -0.63
N LEU A 88 -2.88 -13.04 -0.61
CA LEU A 88 -1.78 -12.11 -0.33
C LEU A 88 -1.22 -12.36 1.06
N ARG A 89 -2.07 -12.52 2.09
CA ARG A 89 -1.63 -12.81 3.46
C ARG A 89 -0.87 -14.13 3.60
N GLU A 90 -1.20 -15.14 2.81
CA GLU A 90 -0.50 -16.44 2.84
C GLU A 90 0.89 -16.39 2.19
N HIS A 91 1.15 -15.41 1.32
CA HIS A 91 2.40 -15.27 0.57
C HIS A 91 3.25 -14.06 1.00
N PHE A 92 2.70 -13.22 1.87
CA PHE A 92 3.38 -12.09 2.49
C PHE A 92 4.22 -12.59 3.67
#